data_AF-S3IL37-F1
#
_entry.id   AF-S3IL37-F1
#
_cell.length_a   1.000
_cell.length_b   1.000
_cell.length_c   1.000
_cell.angle_alpha   90.00
_cell.angle_beta   90.00
_cell.angle_gamma   90.00
#
_symmetry.space_group_name_H-M   'P 1'
#
loop_
_entity.id
_entity.type
_entity.pdbx_description
1 polymer ?
#
loop_
_entity_poly.entity_id
_entity_poly.type
_entity_poly.pdbx_seq_one_letter_code
_entity_poly.pdbx_strand_id
1 'polypeptide(L)'
;MSQLSISGEIGTQKSAVISDCKRYRYELCRTWDAGKRLLVVCMLNPSTADDEKDDPTLRELTYFGKLWGYSGLIVVNLNAFRASHPSVMMAEGACVGPKNGEFIESALTFSRHQGTPVLAAWGNGGNHLDRDEWFISRARLHTVSLVCLGRNKDGSPKHPMSRGRNRIPRDQQPLMFRNALEVM
;
A
#
# COMPACT_ATOMS: atom_id res chain seq x y z
N MET A 1 10.69 20.76 41.35
CA MET A 1 10.47 19.31 41.13
C MET A 1 10.17 19.10 39.66
N SER A 2 11.09 18.46 38.95
CA SER A 2 11.05 18.26 37.49
C SER A 2 9.92 17.32 37.09
N GLN A 3 9.08 17.75 36.15
CA GLN A 3 8.21 16.85 35.40
C GLN A 3 9.09 15.96 34.53
N LEU A 4 9.11 14.65 34.82
CA LEU A 4 9.61 13.66 33.88
C LEU A 4 8.57 13.51 32.76
N SER A 5 8.88 14.02 31.57
CA SER A 5 8.23 13.63 30.33
C SER A 5 8.62 12.19 30.02
N ILE A 6 7.68 11.26 30.18
CA ILE A 6 7.85 9.89 29.68
C ILE A 6 7.62 9.93 28.17
N SER A 7 8.68 10.22 27.41
CA SER A 7 8.75 9.89 25.99
C SER A 7 8.97 8.38 25.87
N GLY A 8 7.89 7.61 25.98
CA GLY A 8 7.94 6.18 25.69
C GLY A 8 8.17 6.00 24.19
N GLU A 9 9.35 5.56 23.79
CA GLU A 9 9.57 5.07 22.43
C GLU A 9 8.63 3.88 22.20
N ILE A 10 7.60 4.07 21.38
CA ILE A 10 6.78 2.96 20.91
C ILE A 10 7.64 2.22 19.90
N GLY A 11 8.13 1.04 20.28
CA GLY A 11 8.78 0.13 19.36
C GLY A 11 7.90 -0.13 18.15
N THR A 12 8.51 -0.27 16.97
CA THR A 12 7.75 -0.50 15.73
C THR A 12 6.90 -1.76 15.85
N GLN A 13 5.57 -1.64 15.74
CA GLN A 13 4.69 -2.82 15.71
C GLN A 13 4.59 -3.34 14.28
N LYS A 14 4.65 -4.67 14.15
CA LYS A 14 4.61 -5.37 12.86
C LYS A 14 3.53 -6.43 12.92
N SER A 15 2.67 -6.48 11.92
CA SER A 15 1.75 -7.60 11.72
C SER A 15 1.56 -7.89 10.23
N ALA A 16 1.16 -9.12 9.93
CA ALA A 16 0.79 -9.58 8.60
C ALA A 16 -0.37 -10.56 8.72
N VAL A 17 -1.32 -10.48 7.79
CA VAL A 17 -2.39 -11.47 7.70
C VAL A 17 -2.12 -12.38 6.51
N ILE A 18 -1.70 -13.60 6.81
CA ILE A 18 -1.33 -14.63 5.83
C ILE A 18 -2.31 -15.79 5.92
N SER A 19 -2.76 -16.29 4.77
CA SER A 19 -3.60 -17.50 4.68
C SER A 19 -2.94 -18.72 5.34
N ASP A 20 -3.72 -19.70 5.79
CA ASP A 20 -3.18 -20.93 6.41
C ASP A 20 -2.22 -21.69 5.51
N CYS A 21 -2.50 -21.75 4.20
CA CYS A 21 -1.64 -22.37 3.20
C CYS A 21 -0.37 -21.56 2.86
N LYS A 22 -0.20 -20.39 3.49
CA LYS A 22 0.93 -19.45 3.30
C LYS A 22 1.13 -18.92 1.89
N ARG A 23 0.23 -19.21 0.95
CA ARG A 23 0.29 -18.73 -0.44
C ARG A 23 -0.17 -17.29 -0.60
N TYR A 24 -1.01 -16.79 0.30
CA TYR A 24 -1.61 -15.46 0.20
C TYR A 24 -1.26 -14.58 1.41
N ARG A 25 -0.92 -13.32 1.16
CA ARG A 25 -0.86 -12.26 2.19
C ARG A 25 -1.89 -11.20 1.84
N TYR A 26 -2.86 -11.02 2.72
CA TYR A 26 -3.96 -10.09 2.51
C TYR A 26 -3.64 -8.68 3.01
N GLU A 27 -2.86 -8.59 4.09
CA GLU A 27 -2.49 -7.32 4.70
C GLU A 27 -1.10 -7.40 5.32
N LEU A 28 -0.40 -6.27 5.32
CA LEU A 28 0.80 -6.03 6.12
C LEU A 28 0.66 -4.68 6.83
N CYS A 29 0.85 -4.66 8.15
CA CYS A 29 0.84 -3.43 8.94
C CYS A 29 2.22 -3.16 9.54
N ARG A 30 2.56 -1.87 9.58
CA ARG A 30 3.74 -1.33 10.27
C ARG A 30 3.35 -0.05 10.98
N THR A 31 3.62 0.07 12.26
CA THR A 31 3.45 1.34 12.99
C THR A 31 4.76 1.73 13.65
N TRP A 32 5.19 2.98 13.50
CA TRP A 32 6.43 3.50 14.08
C TRP A 32 6.20 4.64 15.07
N ASP A 33 4.95 5.06 15.26
CA ASP A 33 4.57 6.13 16.21
C ASP A 33 3.14 5.86 16.72
N ALA A 34 2.76 6.46 17.86
CA ALA A 34 1.40 6.46 18.41
C ALA A 34 0.42 7.35 17.64
N GLY A 35 0.87 8.05 16.60
CA GLY A 35 0.03 8.94 15.80
C GLY A 35 -1.20 8.22 15.22
N LYS A 36 -2.21 9.01 14.85
CA LYS A 36 -3.57 8.51 14.59
C LYS A 36 -3.83 8.06 13.15
N ARG A 37 -2.94 8.33 12.19
CA ARG A 37 -3.21 8.10 10.76
C ARG A 37 -2.16 7.18 10.16
N LEU A 38 -2.63 6.08 9.56
CA LEU A 38 -1.79 5.14 8.84
C LEU A 38 -1.93 5.36 7.34
N LEU A 39 -0.84 5.36 6.59
CA LEU A 39 -0.90 5.44 5.14
C LEU A 39 -1.35 4.08 4.60
N VAL A 40 -2.54 4.04 4.01
CA VAL A 40 -2.97 2.86 3.27
C VAL A 40 -2.27 2.88 1.90
N VAL A 41 -1.69 1.75 1.51
CA VAL A 41 -0.96 1.57 0.26
C VAL A 41 -1.53 0.38 -0.50
N CYS A 42 -1.83 0.54 -1.78
CA CYS A 42 -2.17 -0.56 -2.67
C CYS A 42 -1.02 -0.83 -3.65
N MET A 43 -0.50 -2.05 -3.61
CA MET A 43 0.59 -2.55 -4.46
C MET A 43 0.12 -3.67 -5.39
N LEU A 44 1.01 -4.20 -6.25
CA LEU A 44 0.64 -5.23 -7.23
C LEU A 44 0.42 -6.60 -6.57
N ASN A 45 1.45 -7.12 -5.91
CA ASN A 45 1.43 -8.40 -5.23
C ASN A 45 2.45 -8.43 -4.09
N PRO A 46 2.19 -9.22 -3.03
CA PRO A 46 3.13 -9.37 -1.94
C PRO A 46 4.36 -10.18 -2.38
N SER A 47 5.54 -9.84 -1.85
CA SER A 47 6.74 -10.67 -1.95
C SER A 47 6.65 -11.87 -1.01
N THR A 48 7.52 -12.88 -1.22
CA THR A 48 7.65 -14.01 -0.28
C THR A 48 8.51 -13.69 0.94
N ALA A 49 9.14 -12.51 0.99
CA ALA A 49 10.04 -12.11 2.06
C ALA A 49 9.35 -12.22 3.43
N ASP A 50 10.11 -12.68 4.43
CA ASP A 50 9.63 -12.85 5.80
C ASP A 50 9.10 -11.52 6.34
N ASP A 51 7.91 -11.54 6.95
CA ASP A 51 7.26 -10.34 7.48
C ASP A 51 8.03 -9.70 8.66
N GLU A 52 9.16 -10.27 9.08
CA GLU A 52 10.02 -9.71 10.12
C GLU A 52 11.00 -8.65 9.59
N LYS A 53 11.53 -8.85 8.37
CA LYS A 53 12.54 -7.96 7.78
C LYS A 53 11.91 -7.05 6.73
N ASP A 54 12.10 -5.75 6.91
CA ASP A 54 11.56 -4.77 5.99
C ASP A 54 12.37 -4.78 4.69
N ASP A 55 11.72 -5.20 3.61
CA ASP A 55 12.32 -5.25 2.28
C ASP A 55 12.59 -3.81 1.73
N PRO A 56 13.33 -3.66 0.62
CA PRO A 56 13.59 -2.34 0.04
C PRO A 56 12.32 -1.53 -0.24
N THR A 57 11.23 -2.18 -0.65
CA THR A 57 9.97 -1.49 -0.94
C THR A 57 9.33 -0.94 0.33
N LEU A 58 9.31 -1.74 1.40
CA LEU A 58 8.78 -1.29 2.70
C LEU A 58 9.57 -0.12 3.27
N ARG A 59 10.89 -0.09 3.06
CA ARG A 59 11.74 1.03 3.49
C ARG A 59 11.42 2.31 2.74
N GLU A 60 11.18 2.25 1.43
CA GLU A 60 10.74 3.40 0.65
C GLU A 60 9.34 3.88 1.07
N LEU A 61 8.39 2.96 1.26
CA LEU A 61 7.04 3.31 1.74
C LEU A 61 7.08 3.93 3.14
N THR A 62 7.89 3.38 4.05
CA THR A 62 8.09 3.93 5.39
C THR A 62 8.70 5.32 5.33
N TYR A 63 9.67 5.53 4.44
CA TYR A 63 10.27 6.84 4.23
C TYR A 63 9.24 7.89 3.79
N PHE A 64 8.44 7.60 2.75
CA PHE A 64 7.39 8.52 2.30
C PHE A 64 6.27 8.69 3.32
N GLY A 65 5.87 7.62 4.01
CA GLY A 65 4.91 7.68 5.11
C GLY A 65 5.35 8.65 6.20
N LYS A 66 6.61 8.55 6.65
CA LYS A 66 7.20 9.49 7.63
C LYS A 66 7.29 10.92 7.07
N LEU A 67 7.74 11.07 5.83
CA LEU A 67 7.84 12.38 5.17
C LEU A 67 6.48 13.11 5.14
N TRP A 68 5.39 12.37 4.94
CA TRP A 68 4.03 12.93 4.89
C TRP A 68 3.31 12.94 6.24
N GLY A 69 4.01 12.63 7.34
CA GLY A 69 3.49 12.72 8.70
C GLY A 69 2.56 11.59 9.13
N TYR A 70 2.60 10.42 8.47
CA TYR A 70 1.89 9.23 8.91
C TYR A 70 2.65 8.51 10.05
N SER A 71 1.90 7.81 10.91
CA SER A 71 2.45 7.02 12.02
C SER A 71 2.68 5.55 11.67
N GLY A 72 2.29 5.13 10.47
CA GLY A 72 2.47 3.77 9.99
C GLY A 72 1.89 3.53 8.60
N LEU A 73 1.86 2.26 8.19
CA LEU A 73 1.38 1.76 6.91
C LEU A 73 0.37 0.63 7.13
N ILE A 74 -0.64 0.58 6.26
CA ILE A 74 -1.39 -0.63 5.94
C ILE A 74 -1.16 -0.92 4.47
N VAL A 75 -0.60 -2.07 4.14
CA VAL A 75 -0.32 -2.46 2.75
C VAL A 75 -1.25 -3.59 2.33
N VAL A 76 -2.07 -3.31 1.32
CA VAL A 76 -2.87 -4.29 0.58
C VAL A 76 -2.34 -4.42 -0.85
N ASN A 77 -2.77 -5.45 -1.57
CA ASN A 77 -2.29 -5.72 -2.92
C ASN A 77 -3.45 -6.02 -3.87
N LEU A 78 -3.33 -5.63 -5.13
CA LEU A 78 -4.29 -5.97 -6.20
C LEU A 78 -4.52 -7.48 -6.28
N ASN A 79 -3.45 -8.26 -6.05
CA ASN A 79 -3.44 -9.72 -5.96
C ASN A 79 -2.75 -10.16 -4.67
N ALA A 80 -3.34 -11.10 -3.92
CA ALA A 80 -2.79 -11.53 -2.62
C ALA A 80 -1.71 -12.62 -2.72
N PHE A 81 -1.53 -13.25 -3.88
CA PHE A 81 -0.57 -14.35 -4.03
C PHE A 81 0.87 -13.87 -3.85
N ARG A 82 1.60 -14.54 -2.94
CA ARG A 82 2.97 -14.20 -2.55
C ARG A 82 3.97 -14.68 -3.59
N ALA A 83 4.62 -13.74 -4.24
CA ALA A 83 5.69 -14.02 -5.20
C ALA A 83 6.65 -12.83 -5.31
N SER A 84 7.96 -13.08 -5.36
CA SER A 84 8.94 -12.00 -5.56
C SER A 84 8.89 -11.39 -6.97
N HIS A 85 8.41 -12.13 -7.96
CA HIS A 85 8.33 -11.71 -9.35
C HIS A 85 6.86 -11.67 -9.82
N PRO A 86 6.40 -10.56 -10.42
CA PRO A 86 5.02 -10.44 -10.90
C PRO A 86 4.62 -11.52 -11.90
N SER A 87 5.54 -11.99 -12.76
CA SER A 87 5.26 -13.05 -13.74
C SER A 87 4.82 -14.36 -13.08
N VAL A 88 5.37 -14.71 -11.91
CA VAL A 88 4.98 -15.89 -11.15
C VAL A 88 3.58 -15.70 -10.56
N MET A 89 3.27 -14.50 -10.07
CA MET A 89 1.92 -14.18 -9.61
C MET A 89 0.90 -14.24 -10.76
N MET A 90 1.23 -13.69 -11.93
CA MET A 90 0.34 -13.67 -13.10
C MET A 90 0.08 -15.07 -13.68
N ALA A 91 1.00 -16.02 -13.47
CA ALA A 91 0.83 -17.41 -13.89
C ALA A 91 -0.06 -18.22 -12.93
N GLU A 92 -0.32 -17.73 -11.72
CA GLU A 92 -1.16 -18.41 -10.75
C GLU A 92 -2.66 -18.13 -11.03
N GLY A 93 -3.42 -19.17 -11.38
CA GLY A 93 -4.85 -19.01 -11.72
C GLY A 93 -5.71 -18.41 -10.60
N ALA A 94 -5.32 -18.62 -9.33
CA ALA A 94 -5.99 -18.06 -8.17
C ALA A 94 -5.21 -16.89 -7.53
N CYS A 95 -4.46 -16.11 -8.32
CA CYS A 95 -3.54 -15.07 -7.84
C CYS A 95 -4.20 -13.98 -6.98
N VAL A 96 -5.47 -13.68 -7.25
CA VAL A 96 -6.26 -12.70 -6.49
C VAL A 96 -6.31 -13.10 -5.02
N GLY A 97 -6.49 -14.39 -4.72
CA GLY A 97 -6.64 -14.92 -3.37
C GLY A 97 -8.07 -14.76 -2.82
N PRO A 98 -8.56 -15.75 -2.04
CA PRO A 98 -9.98 -15.87 -1.73
C PRO A 98 -10.54 -14.76 -0.84
N LYS A 99 -9.73 -14.19 0.06
CA LYS A 99 -10.16 -13.11 0.98
C LYS A 99 -9.66 -11.71 0.56
N ASN A 100 -8.99 -11.58 -0.58
CA ASN A 100 -8.30 -10.33 -0.91
C ASN A 100 -9.26 -9.14 -1.07
N GLY A 101 -10.44 -9.38 -1.63
CA GLY A 101 -11.49 -8.36 -1.72
C GLY A 101 -11.85 -7.80 -0.34
N GLU A 102 -12.11 -8.65 0.64
CA GLU A 102 -12.51 -8.26 2.00
C GLU A 102 -11.48 -7.35 2.69
N PHE A 103 -10.19 -7.65 2.54
CA PHE A 103 -9.12 -6.84 3.11
C PHE A 103 -8.95 -5.50 2.38
N ILE A 104 -9.13 -5.48 1.06
CA ILE A 104 -9.14 -4.22 0.30
C ILE A 104 -10.32 -3.33 0.74
N GLU A 105 -11.53 -3.88 0.86
CA GLU A 105 -12.70 -3.14 1.34
C GLU A 105 -12.47 -2.58 2.75
N SER A 106 -11.87 -3.38 3.64
CA SER A 106 -11.55 -2.97 5.00
C SER A 106 -10.53 -1.82 5.02
N ALA A 107 -9.49 -1.90 4.19
CA ALA A 107 -8.48 -0.84 4.07
C ALA A 107 -9.04 0.46 3.47
N LEU A 108 -9.95 0.36 2.48
CA LEU A 108 -10.65 1.52 1.93
C LEU A 108 -11.57 2.17 2.96
N THR A 109 -12.35 1.35 3.69
CA THR A 109 -13.21 1.81 4.80
C THR A 109 -12.38 2.51 5.87
N PHE A 110 -11.24 1.93 6.26
CA PHE A 110 -10.30 2.54 7.20
C PHE A 110 -9.81 3.91 6.71
N SER A 111 -9.36 3.99 5.44
CA SER A 111 -8.90 5.25 4.84
C SER A 111 -10.00 6.32 4.82
N ARG A 112 -11.24 5.91 4.52
CA ARG A 112 -12.42 6.78 4.56
C ARG A 112 -12.67 7.35 5.95
N HIS A 113 -12.61 6.52 6.99
CA HIS A 113 -12.82 6.94 8.38
C HIS A 113 -11.78 7.94 8.86
N GLN A 114 -10.50 7.76 8.51
CA GLN A 114 -9.44 8.71 8.90
C GLN A 114 -9.33 9.93 7.99
N GLY A 115 -10.10 9.97 6.88
CA GLY A 115 -10.15 11.10 5.95
C GLY A 115 -8.87 11.27 5.13
N THR A 116 -8.18 10.19 4.79
CA THR A 116 -6.93 10.24 4.00
C THR A 116 -7.11 9.55 2.64
N PRO A 117 -6.30 9.92 1.63
CA PRO A 117 -6.24 9.16 0.40
C PRO A 117 -5.48 7.83 0.58
N VAL A 118 -5.62 6.94 -0.39
CA VAL A 118 -4.81 5.71 -0.50
C VAL A 118 -3.67 5.94 -1.49
N LEU A 119 -2.47 5.49 -1.16
CA LEU A 119 -1.35 5.49 -2.08
C LEU A 119 -1.45 4.29 -3.05
N ALA A 120 -1.70 4.59 -4.32
CA ALA A 120 -1.55 3.67 -5.43
C ALA A 120 -0.06 3.56 -5.81
N ALA A 121 0.48 2.33 -5.78
CA ALA A 121 1.92 2.08 -5.96
C ALA A 121 2.22 0.73 -6.65
N TRP A 122 1.29 0.21 -7.45
CA TRP A 122 1.41 -1.12 -8.06
C TRP A 122 2.39 -1.20 -9.24
N GLY A 123 2.83 -0.09 -9.82
CA GLY A 123 3.72 -0.13 -10.98
C GLY A 123 3.03 -0.66 -12.23
N ASN A 124 3.83 -1.15 -13.18
CA ASN A 124 3.31 -1.76 -14.39
C ASN A 124 2.62 -3.10 -14.05
N GLY A 125 1.57 -3.45 -14.80
CA GLY A 125 0.88 -4.74 -14.65
C GLY A 125 -0.31 -4.73 -13.69
N GLY A 126 -0.74 -3.56 -13.22
CA GLY A 126 -1.98 -3.43 -12.45
C GLY A 126 -3.23 -3.90 -13.20
N ASN A 127 -3.21 -3.80 -14.52
CA ASN A 127 -4.28 -4.23 -15.42
C ASN A 127 -4.39 -5.76 -15.58
N HIS A 128 -3.50 -6.55 -14.96
CA HIS A 128 -3.65 -7.99 -14.95
C HIS A 128 -4.97 -8.36 -14.27
N LEU A 129 -5.88 -9.02 -15.00
CA LEU A 129 -7.26 -9.32 -14.57
C LEU A 129 -8.08 -8.08 -14.20
N ASP A 130 -7.78 -6.93 -14.83
CA ASP A 130 -8.44 -5.63 -14.63
C ASP A 130 -8.49 -5.21 -13.14
N ARG A 131 -7.49 -5.62 -12.36
CA ARG A 131 -7.50 -5.46 -10.91
C ARG A 131 -7.32 -4.00 -10.49
N ASP A 132 -6.56 -3.22 -11.24
CA ASP A 132 -6.45 -1.78 -11.02
C ASP A 132 -7.77 -1.06 -11.23
N GLU A 133 -8.48 -1.28 -12.34
CA GLU A 133 -9.80 -0.70 -12.60
C GLU A 133 -10.83 -1.16 -11.56
N TRP A 134 -10.81 -2.44 -11.17
CA TRP A 134 -11.63 -2.91 -10.06
C TRP A 134 -11.31 -2.14 -8.77
N PHE A 135 -10.04 -2.01 -8.40
CA PHE A 135 -9.64 -1.30 -7.18
C PHE A 135 -10.04 0.19 -7.23
N ILE A 136 -9.84 0.86 -8.38
CA ILE A 136 -10.27 2.24 -8.61
C ILE A 136 -11.78 2.38 -8.42
N SER A 137 -12.57 1.43 -8.96
CA SER A 137 -14.02 1.43 -8.79
C SER A 137 -14.43 1.26 -7.32
N ARG A 138 -13.75 0.39 -6.56
CA ARG A 138 -14.01 0.20 -5.13
C ARG A 138 -13.64 1.45 -4.34
N ALA A 139 -12.49 2.05 -4.60
CA ALA A 139 -12.08 3.30 -3.95
C ALA A 139 -13.10 4.42 -4.19
N ARG A 140 -13.63 4.53 -5.42
CA ARG A 140 -14.72 5.47 -5.75
C ARG A 140 -16.00 5.19 -4.97
N LEU A 141 -16.43 3.93 -4.89
CA LEU A 141 -17.61 3.54 -4.08
C LEU A 141 -17.44 3.89 -2.59
N HIS A 142 -16.22 3.76 -2.07
CA HIS A 142 -15.86 4.18 -0.71
C HIS A 142 -15.65 5.69 -0.56
N THR A 143 -15.76 6.48 -1.62
CA THR A 143 -15.46 7.92 -1.65
C THR A 143 -14.02 8.24 -1.19
N VAL A 144 -13.06 7.39 -1.55
CA VAL A 144 -11.63 7.51 -1.20
C VAL A 144 -10.82 7.86 -2.43
N SER A 145 -10.14 9.02 -2.39
CA SER A 145 -9.25 9.43 -3.46
C SER A 145 -7.96 8.60 -3.46
N LEU A 146 -7.40 8.39 -4.64
CA LEU A 146 -6.11 7.73 -4.83
C LEU A 146 -5.04 8.77 -5.16
N VAL A 147 -3.89 8.65 -4.50
CA VAL A 147 -2.67 9.41 -4.80
C VAL A 147 -1.57 8.46 -5.26
N CYS A 148 -0.51 8.97 -5.87
CA CYS A 148 0.63 8.20 -6.34
C CYS A 148 1.95 8.96 -6.15
N LEU A 149 3.07 8.27 -6.29
CA LEU A 149 4.43 8.86 -6.28
C LEU A 149 4.86 9.41 -7.66
N GLY A 150 3.95 9.39 -8.63
CA GLY A 150 4.20 9.65 -10.04
C GLY A 150 3.57 8.58 -10.92
N ARG A 151 3.58 8.81 -12.23
CA ARG A 151 3.00 7.91 -13.23
C ARG A 151 4.08 7.39 -14.18
N ASN A 152 3.94 6.15 -14.62
CA ASN A 152 4.69 5.59 -15.73
C ASN A 152 4.14 6.12 -17.06
N LYS A 153 4.80 5.78 -18.18
CA LYS A 153 4.39 6.22 -19.52
C LYS A 153 2.98 5.73 -19.92
N ASP A 154 2.60 4.55 -19.43
CA ASP A 154 1.27 3.95 -19.64
C ASP A 154 0.19 4.53 -18.71
N GLY A 155 0.55 5.50 -17.86
CA GLY A 155 -0.36 6.12 -16.90
C GLY A 155 -0.49 5.37 -15.57
N SER A 156 0.07 4.17 -15.44
CA SER A 156 0.06 3.42 -14.17
C SER A 156 0.84 4.15 -13.07
N PRO A 157 0.46 4.02 -11.79
CA PRO A 157 1.21 4.61 -10.69
C PRO A 157 2.59 3.96 -10.56
N LYS A 158 3.63 4.76 -10.31
CA LYS A 158 4.99 4.25 -10.11
C LYS A 158 5.07 3.35 -8.88
N HIS A 159 5.85 2.27 -9.01
CA HIS A 159 6.27 1.46 -7.87
C HIS A 159 7.31 2.26 -7.03
N PRO A 160 7.33 2.14 -5.68
CA PRO A 160 8.21 2.96 -4.83
C PRO A 160 9.71 2.77 -5.13
N MET A 161 10.07 1.59 -5.64
CA MET A 161 11.43 1.24 -6.04
C MET A 161 11.78 1.64 -7.49
N SER A 162 11.01 2.48 -8.18
CA SER A 162 11.38 2.96 -9.53
C SER A 162 12.80 3.58 -9.53
N ARG A 163 13.63 3.19 -10.50
CA ARG A 163 15.06 3.58 -10.59
C ARG A 163 15.38 4.39 -11.85
N GLY A 164 16.62 4.88 -11.92
CA GLY A 164 17.17 5.58 -13.08
C GLY A 164 16.39 6.86 -13.39
N ARG A 165 16.06 7.09 -14.65
CA ARG A 165 15.26 8.26 -15.09
C ARG A 165 13.85 8.30 -14.47
N ASN A 166 13.36 7.17 -13.96
CA ASN A 166 12.05 7.07 -13.33
C ASN A 166 12.11 7.21 -11.80
N ARG A 167 13.31 7.42 -11.23
CA ARG A 167 13.50 7.55 -9.78
C ARG A 167 12.57 8.60 -9.19
N ILE A 168 12.00 8.26 -8.04
CA ILE A 168 11.11 9.16 -7.31
C ILE A 168 11.98 10.14 -6.49
N PRO A 169 11.76 11.46 -6.61
CA PRO A 169 12.44 12.46 -5.78
C PRO A 169 12.23 12.20 -4.29
N ARG A 170 13.24 12.49 -3.46
CA ARG A 170 13.16 12.25 -2.01
C ARG A 170 12.18 13.18 -1.30
N ASP A 171 11.91 14.34 -1.88
CA ASP A 171 10.95 15.35 -1.44
C ASP A 171 9.57 15.20 -2.09
N GLN A 172 9.32 14.12 -2.85
CA GLN A 172 8.08 13.88 -3.58
C GLN A 172 6.86 14.00 -2.65
N GLN A 173 5.95 14.91 -3.00
CA GLN A 173 4.63 15.02 -2.40
C GLN A 173 3.64 14.09 -3.10
N PRO A 174 2.57 13.63 -2.43
CA PRO A 174 1.55 12.81 -3.06
C PRO A 174 0.94 13.53 -4.26
N LEU A 175 0.91 12.87 -5.41
CA LEU A 175 0.28 13.39 -6.62
C LEU A 175 -1.10 12.76 -6.78
N MET A 176 -2.12 13.58 -7.05
CA MET A 176 -3.46 13.06 -7.32
C MET A 176 -3.42 12.06 -8.48
N PHE A 177 -3.96 10.86 -8.25
CA PHE A 177 -4.05 9.81 -9.25
C PHE A 177 -5.49 9.64 -9.76
N ARG A 178 -6.44 9.50 -8.84
CA ARG A 178 -7.88 9.47 -9.10
C ARG A 178 -8.62 10.20 -7.98
N ASN A 179 -9.44 11.16 -8.33
CA ASN A 179 -10.27 11.87 -7.36
C ASN A 179 -11.58 11.11 -7.14
N ALA A 180 -11.97 10.87 -5.89
CA ALA A 180 -13.21 10.17 -5.58
C ALA A 180 -14.48 10.92 -5.98
N LEU A 181 -14.39 12.25 -6.13
CA LEU A 181 -15.54 13.13 -6.38
C LEU A 181 -15.66 13.61 -7.83
N GLU A 182 -14.69 13.29 -8.68
CA GLU A 182 -14.79 13.61 -10.11
C GLU A 182 -15.73 12.61 -10.80
N VAL A 183 -16.76 13.14 -11.46
CA VAL A 183 -17.62 12.39 -12.38
C VAL A 183 -16.96 12.44 -13.75
N MET A 184 -16.81 11.28 -14.41
CA MET A 184 -16.37 11.20 -15.81
C MET A 184 -17.40 11.83 -16.73
#